data_AF-A0A3B8Y5W7-F1
#
_entry.id   AF-A0A3B8Y5W7-F1
#
_cell.length_a   1.000
_cell.length_b   1.000
_cell.length_c   1.000
_cell.angle_alpha   90.00
_cell.angle_beta   90.00
_cell.angle_gamma   90.00
#
_symmetry.space_group_name_H-M   'P 1'
#
loop_
_entity.id
_entity.type
_entity.pdbx_description
1 polymer ?
#
loop_
_entity_poly.entity_id
_entity_poly.type
_entity_poly.pdbx_seq_one_letter_code
_entity_poly.pdbx_strand_id
1 'polypeptide(L)'
;MDKLYSYHQSKVELTKQIMLRKNMIKVPNNIAKNLIDTYQLCRVMDDYLDDYFKISLSSPFLLNISEEIDNIMAKFKKEVLEGLRQEKEQFRKISKTTKQRFKNIFQFSGSENLYLSNIYTRFISENLGHKFEDIANLSNQVYIPNQEIGIKLKGVDLIIHDRGIIKYTQLKTKKDTLTGSQKDRSIEELKIHPYSIFAAALDMGSSWTISAKSVKNYNIELMAGKSFWSLINLDYDLMLSKVAKTINELDKELYS
;
A
#
# COMPACT_ATOMS: atom_id res chain seq x y z
N MET A 1 33.28 -4.12 6.45
CA MET A 1 31.96 -4.77 6.51
C MET A 1 31.57 -5.15 5.10
N ASP A 2 31.08 -6.36 4.88
CA ASP A 2 30.58 -6.77 3.57
C ASP A 2 29.40 -5.89 3.15
N LYS A 3 29.22 -5.69 1.84
CA LYS A 3 28.05 -4.98 1.30
C LYS A 3 26.77 -5.72 1.71
N LEU A 4 25.70 -5.01 2.08
CA LEU A 4 24.42 -5.65 2.46
C LEU A 4 23.87 -6.56 1.36
N TYR A 5 24.08 -6.19 0.10
CA TYR A 5 23.64 -6.99 -1.04
C TYR A 5 24.24 -8.40 -1.06
N SER A 6 25.39 -8.67 -0.43
CA SER A 6 25.95 -10.04 -0.37
C SER A 6 25.02 -11.03 0.34
N TYR A 7 24.09 -10.56 1.17
CA TYR A 7 23.15 -11.38 1.92
C TYR A 7 21.78 -11.53 1.22
N HIS A 8 21.57 -10.97 0.02
CA HIS A 8 20.26 -10.91 -0.64
C HIS A 8 19.60 -12.28 -0.88
N GLN A 9 20.39 -13.34 -1.00
CA GLN A 9 19.89 -14.72 -1.19
C GLN A 9 19.28 -15.31 0.09
N SER A 10 19.56 -14.74 1.27
CA SER A 10 19.00 -15.17 2.55
C SER A 10 18.26 -14.03 3.22
N LYS A 11 16.93 -14.03 3.12
CA LYS A 11 16.06 -13.04 3.79
C LYS A 11 16.37 -12.93 5.28
N VAL A 12 16.62 -14.06 5.94
CA VAL A 12 16.94 -14.13 7.37
C VAL A 12 18.25 -13.41 7.69
N GLU A 13 19.33 -13.70 6.95
CA GLU A 13 20.62 -13.09 7.21
C GLU A 13 20.63 -11.62 6.79
N LEU A 14 20.01 -11.26 5.65
CA LEU A 14 19.86 -9.87 5.23
C LEU A 14 19.14 -9.04 6.30
N THR A 15 17.99 -9.50 6.79
CA THR A 15 17.23 -8.80 7.84
C THR A 15 18.05 -8.67 9.12
N LYS A 16 18.77 -9.72 9.54
CA LYS A 16 19.67 -9.67 10.69
C LYS A 16 20.76 -8.62 10.51
N GLN A 17 21.41 -8.56 9.35
CA GLN A 17 22.45 -7.59 9.04
C GLN A 17 21.91 -6.16 9.01
N ILE A 18 20.71 -5.94 8.46
CA ILE A 18 20.02 -4.64 8.51
C ILE A 18 19.79 -4.22 9.96
N MET A 19 19.25 -5.11 10.79
CA MET A 19 18.96 -4.82 12.20
C MET A 19 20.20 -4.55 13.04
N LEU A 20 21.34 -5.20 12.74
CA LEU A 20 22.62 -4.91 13.38
C LEU A 20 23.15 -3.53 12.99
N ARG A 21 23.07 -3.17 11.70
CA ARG A 21 23.64 -1.93 11.17
C ARG A 21 22.79 -0.70 11.50
N LYS A 22 21.47 -0.83 11.66
CA LYS A 22 20.57 0.33 11.87
C LYS A 22 20.96 1.14 13.11
N ASN A 23 21.44 0.48 14.15
CA ASN A 23 21.84 1.13 15.40
C ASN A 23 23.12 2.00 15.25
N MET A 24 23.87 1.82 14.16
CA MET A 24 25.05 2.62 13.84
C MET A 24 24.71 3.91 13.09
N ILE A 25 23.48 4.04 12.58
CA ILE A 25 23.02 5.25 11.89
C ILE A 25 22.81 6.37 12.89
N LYS A 26 23.54 7.48 12.67
CA LYS A 26 23.33 8.73 13.42
C LYS A 26 21.99 9.33 13.03
N VAL A 27 21.20 9.66 14.04
CA VAL A 27 19.84 10.20 13.87
C VAL A 27 19.88 11.71 14.05
N PRO A 28 19.40 12.50 13.07
CA PRO A 28 19.27 13.93 13.22
C PRO A 28 18.28 14.33 14.34
N ASN A 29 18.56 15.42 15.04
CA ASN A 29 17.76 15.88 16.19
C ASN A 29 16.31 16.28 15.83
N ASN A 30 16.04 16.56 14.55
CA ASN A 30 14.73 16.96 14.05
C ASN A 30 13.82 15.77 13.69
N ILE A 31 14.28 14.52 13.84
CA ILE A 31 13.46 13.34 13.61
C ILE A 31 12.62 13.04 14.86
N ALA A 32 11.31 12.91 14.68
CA ALA A 32 10.40 12.55 15.77
C ALA A 32 10.75 11.17 16.35
N LYS A 33 10.66 11.03 17.68
CA LYS A 33 11.05 9.79 18.40
C LYS A 33 10.39 8.52 17.84
N ASN A 34 9.13 8.63 17.40
CA ASN A 34 8.34 7.54 16.85
C ASN A 34 8.66 7.21 15.37
N LEU A 35 9.65 7.87 14.77
CA LEU A 35 10.14 7.65 13.39
C LEU A 35 11.64 7.31 13.34
N ILE A 36 12.34 7.34 14.48
CA ILE A 36 13.78 7.05 14.55
C ILE A 36 14.11 5.68 13.96
N ASP A 37 13.35 4.66 14.35
CA ASP A 37 13.58 3.29 13.87
C ASP A 37 13.42 3.17 12.36
N THR A 38 12.35 3.75 11.80
CA THR A 38 12.10 3.79 10.36
C THR A 38 13.19 4.55 9.62
N TYR A 39 13.61 5.71 10.13
CA TYR A 39 14.72 6.48 9.56
C TYR A 39 15.99 5.63 9.48
N GLN A 40 16.39 4.99 10.58
CA GLN A 40 17.60 4.16 10.63
C GLN A 40 17.53 2.96 9.69
N LEU A 41 16.39 2.26 9.65
CA LEU A 41 16.16 1.16 8.72
C LEU A 41 16.32 1.62 7.27
N CYS A 42 15.70 2.74 6.90
CA CYS A 42 15.75 3.26 5.54
C CYS A 42 17.18 3.65 5.13
N ARG A 43 17.91 4.36 6.00
CA ARG A 43 19.30 4.75 5.73
C ARG A 43 20.24 3.56 5.56
N VAL A 44 20.00 2.45 6.27
CA VAL A 44 20.74 1.20 6.04
C VAL A 44 20.34 0.55 4.73
N MET A 45 19.06 0.62 4.37
CA MET A 45 18.55 0.02 3.14
C MET A 45 18.96 0.78 1.88
N ASP A 46 19.22 2.09 1.92
CA ASP A 46 19.58 2.89 0.73
C ASP A 46 20.72 2.21 -0.09
N ASP A 47 21.82 1.82 0.57
CA ASP A 47 22.96 1.13 -0.09
C ASP A 47 22.58 -0.24 -0.67
N TYR A 48 21.70 -0.98 0.03
CA TYR A 48 21.21 -2.27 -0.43
C TYR A 48 20.32 -2.13 -1.68
N LEU A 49 19.43 -1.13 -1.65
CA LEU A 49 18.46 -0.85 -2.69
C LEU A 49 19.14 -0.43 -4.00
N ASP A 50 20.21 0.36 -3.93
CA ASP A 50 21.00 0.73 -5.11
C ASP A 50 21.53 -0.50 -5.86
N ASP A 51 22.11 -1.46 -5.13
CA ASP A 51 22.64 -2.69 -5.73
C ASP A 51 21.50 -3.64 -6.16
N TYR A 52 20.39 -3.68 -5.42
CA TYR A 52 19.17 -4.42 -5.80
C TYR A 52 18.59 -3.92 -7.13
N PHE A 53 18.38 -2.61 -7.27
CA PHE A 53 17.76 -2.05 -8.46
C PHE A 53 18.65 -2.16 -9.70
N LYS A 54 19.99 -2.12 -9.56
CA LYS A 54 20.90 -2.41 -10.69
C LYS A 54 20.61 -3.78 -11.31
N ILE A 55 20.35 -4.78 -10.48
CA ILE A 55 20.08 -6.16 -10.94
C ILE A 55 18.63 -6.31 -11.40
N SER A 56 17.67 -5.79 -10.63
CA SER A 56 16.24 -5.83 -10.96
C SER A 56 15.95 -5.17 -12.32
N LEU A 57 16.51 -3.98 -12.56
CA LEU A 57 16.30 -3.24 -13.81
C LEU A 57 17.01 -3.85 -15.02
N SER A 58 18.05 -4.67 -14.78
CA SER A 58 18.73 -5.42 -15.84
C SER A 58 17.96 -6.69 -16.24
N SER A 59 16.97 -7.10 -15.44
CA SER A 59 16.16 -8.27 -15.72
C SER A 59 15.07 -7.93 -16.74
N PRO A 60 14.70 -8.86 -17.65
CA PRO A 60 13.64 -8.63 -18.60
C PRO A 60 12.35 -8.24 -17.88
N PHE A 61 11.71 -7.17 -18.35
CA PHE A 61 10.41 -6.77 -17.83
C PHE A 61 9.37 -7.87 -18.11
N LEU A 62 8.44 -8.07 -17.18
CA LEU A 62 7.46 -9.13 -17.29
C LEU A 62 6.60 -8.96 -18.56
N LEU A 63 6.55 -9.99 -19.41
CA LEU A 63 5.81 -9.93 -20.67
C LEU A 63 4.29 -10.12 -20.48
N ASN A 64 3.86 -10.71 -19.35
CA ASN A 64 2.47 -11.12 -19.10
C ASN A 64 1.76 -10.26 -18.02
N ILE A 65 2.08 -8.96 -17.93
CA ILE A 65 1.51 -8.06 -16.91
C ILE A 65 -0.02 -8.12 -16.85
N SER A 66 -0.70 -8.17 -18.00
CA SER A 66 -2.17 -8.25 -18.01
C SER A 66 -2.71 -9.51 -17.32
N GLU A 67 -2.04 -10.66 -17.51
CA GLU A 67 -2.45 -11.93 -16.92
C GLU A 67 -2.19 -11.94 -15.41
N GLU A 68 -1.06 -11.38 -14.96
CA GLU A 68 -0.79 -11.23 -13.53
C GLU A 68 -1.80 -10.32 -12.84
N ILE A 69 -2.20 -9.21 -13.49
CA ILE A 69 -3.27 -8.35 -12.96
C ILE A 69 -4.58 -9.14 -12.87
N ASP A 70 -4.93 -9.95 -13.86
CA ASP A 70 -6.11 -10.84 -13.80
C ASP A 70 -6.01 -11.80 -12.61
N ASN A 71 -4.86 -12.42 -12.36
CA ASN A 71 -4.63 -13.33 -11.24
C ASN A 71 -4.80 -12.62 -9.89
N ILE A 72 -4.23 -11.42 -9.74
CA ILE A 72 -4.38 -10.60 -8.53
C ILE A 72 -5.85 -10.24 -8.30
N MET A 73 -6.57 -9.84 -9.36
CA MET A 73 -7.99 -9.48 -9.28
C MET A 73 -8.91 -10.68 -9.01
N ALA A 74 -8.60 -11.86 -9.55
CA ALA A 74 -9.32 -13.09 -9.26
C ALA A 74 -9.16 -13.48 -7.78
N LYS A 75 -7.95 -13.38 -7.24
CA LYS A 75 -7.67 -13.60 -5.81
C LYS A 75 -8.43 -12.60 -4.94
N PHE A 76 -8.39 -11.32 -5.29
CA PHE A 76 -9.15 -10.26 -4.62
C PHE A 76 -10.65 -10.57 -4.56
N LYS A 77 -11.25 -10.92 -5.70
CA LYS A 77 -12.67 -11.26 -5.78
C LYS A 77 -13.02 -12.40 -4.81
N LYS A 78 -12.23 -13.47 -4.82
CA LYS A 78 -12.41 -14.63 -3.93
C LYS A 78 -12.32 -14.25 -2.45
N GLU A 79 -11.31 -13.46 -2.07
CA GLU A 79 -11.11 -12.99 -0.69
C GLU A 79 -12.28 -12.12 -0.21
N VAL A 80 -12.77 -11.21 -1.07
CA VAL A 80 -13.94 -10.38 -0.79
C VAL A 80 -15.18 -11.23 -0.59
N LEU A 81 -15.52 -12.11 -1.52
CA LEU A 81 -16.73 -12.92 -1.41
C LEU A 81 -16.73 -13.81 -0.17
N GLU A 82 -15.60 -14.44 0.15
CA GLU A 82 -15.48 -15.29 1.33
C GLU A 82 -15.59 -14.48 2.64
N GLY A 83 -14.91 -13.32 2.73
CA GLY A 83 -15.02 -12.45 3.89
C GLY A 83 -16.45 -11.94 4.10
N LEU A 84 -17.13 -11.55 3.02
CA LEU A 84 -18.51 -11.05 3.10
C LEU A 84 -19.52 -12.15 3.42
N ARG A 85 -19.30 -13.39 2.96
CA ARG A 85 -20.10 -14.56 3.36
C ARG A 85 -20.01 -14.80 4.87
N GLN A 86 -18.81 -14.72 5.44
CA GLN A 86 -18.60 -14.90 6.87
C GLN A 86 -19.30 -13.80 7.69
N GLU A 87 -19.22 -12.54 7.27
CA GLU A 87 -19.92 -11.42 7.93
C GLU A 87 -21.45 -11.58 7.88
N LYS A 88 -21.99 -12.03 6.75
CA LYS A 88 -23.43 -12.34 6.59
C LYS A 88 -23.88 -13.44 7.53
N GLU A 89 -23.11 -14.53 7.64
CA GLU A 89 -23.40 -15.62 8.58
C GLU A 89 -23.33 -15.14 10.05
N GLN A 90 -22.34 -14.32 10.39
CA GLN A 90 -22.21 -13.74 11.73
C GLN A 90 -23.40 -12.85 12.10
N PHE A 91 -23.82 -11.96 11.19
CA PHE A 91 -24.98 -11.10 11.39
C PHE A 91 -26.24 -11.93 11.71
N ARG A 92 -26.52 -12.96 10.90
CA ARG A 92 -27.69 -13.84 11.07
C ARG A 92 -27.67 -14.61 12.38
N LYS A 93 -26.50 -15.02 12.87
CA LYS A 93 -26.35 -15.69 14.18
C LYS A 93 -26.65 -14.72 15.33
N ILE A 94 -26.11 -13.51 15.24
CA ILE A 94 -26.30 -12.44 16.22
C ILE A 94 -27.78 -12.02 16.31
N SER A 95 -28.45 -11.81 15.17
CA SER A 95 -29.86 -11.39 15.15
C SER A 95 -30.81 -12.39 15.81
N LYS A 96 -30.39 -13.63 16.03
CA LYS A 96 -31.19 -14.68 16.70
C LYS A 96 -30.97 -14.76 18.22
N THR A 97 -30.01 -14.00 18.77
CA THR A 97 -29.69 -14.04 20.21
C THR A 97 -30.35 -12.91 21.00
N THR A 98 -31.09 -13.25 22.06
CA THR A 98 -31.97 -12.36 22.84
C THR A 98 -31.28 -11.42 23.84
N LYS A 99 -29.98 -11.56 24.06
CA LYS A 99 -29.19 -10.72 24.99
C LYS A 99 -27.95 -10.20 24.27
N GLN A 100 -28.05 -9.08 23.56
CA GLN A 100 -26.87 -8.49 22.94
C GLN A 100 -26.84 -6.96 22.99
N ARG A 101 -25.61 -6.47 23.16
CA ARG A 101 -25.22 -5.08 22.93
C ARG A 101 -24.96 -4.96 21.42
N PHE A 102 -25.79 -4.20 20.73
CA PHE A 102 -25.65 -3.99 19.28
C PHE A 102 -24.50 -3.02 18.99
N LYS A 103 -23.73 -3.27 17.92
CA LYS A 103 -22.62 -2.41 17.48
C LYS A 103 -23.11 -1.13 16.79
N ASN A 104 -24.24 -1.19 16.09
CA ASN A 104 -24.80 -0.06 15.35
C ASN A 104 -26.34 -0.17 15.21
N ILE A 105 -26.96 0.91 14.73
CA ILE A 105 -28.41 1.02 14.57
C ILE A 105 -29.01 -0.02 13.61
N PHE A 106 -28.28 -0.40 12.56
CA PHE A 106 -28.73 -1.38 11.57
C PHE A 106 -28.78 -2.80 12.13
N GLN A 107 -27.82 -3.13 12.99
CA GLN A 107 -27.80 -4.38 13.73
C GLN A 107 -28.94 -4.43 14.76
N PHE A 108 -29.19 -3.31 15.45
CA PHE A 108 -30.32 -3.18 16.38
C PHE A 108 -31.67 -3.33 15.67
N SER A 109 -31.84 -2.69 14.51
CA SER A 109 -33.09 -2.75 13.73
C SER A 109 -33.27 -4.05 12.95
N GLY A 110 -32.30 -4.96 12.97
CA GLY A 110 -32.32 -6.18 12.15
C GLY A 110 -32.22 -5.92 10.64
N SER A 111 -31.77 -4.73 10.23
CA SER A 111 -31.68 -4.32 8.82
C SER A 111 -30.42 -4.88 8.16
N GLU A 112 -30.45 -6.18 7.79
CA GLU A 112 -29.33 -6.94 7.22
C GLU A 112 -28.67 -6.21 6.03
N ASN A 113 -29.44 -5.76 5.04
CA ASN A 113 -28.88 -5.15 3.84
C ASN A 113 -28.12 -3.84 4.11
N LEU A 114 -28.61 -3.01 5.03
CA LEU A 114 -27.94 -1.75 5.41
C LEU A 114 -26.69 -2.00 6.26
N TYR A 115 -26.73 -3.01 7.13
CA TYR A 115 -25.55 -3.48 7.86
C TYR A 115 -24.48 -3.95 6.87
N LEU A 116 -24.85 -4.84 5.95
CA LEU A 116 -23.95 -5.47 5.00
C LEU A 116 -23.39 -4.46 3.99
N SER A 117 -24.18 -3.52 3.46
CA SER A 117 -23.70 -2.52 2.49
C SER A 117 -22.55 -1.66 3.05
N ASN A 118 -22.61 -1.30 4.33
CA ASN A 118 -21.51 -0.58 5.00
C ASN A 118 -20.25 -1.44 5.16
N ILE A 119 -20.42 -2.74 5.43
CA ILE A 119 -19.31 -3.69 5.51
C ILE A 119 -18.70 -3.92 4.12
N TYR A 120 -19.53 -4.04 3.08
CA TYR A 120 -19.12 -4.32 1.71
C TYR A 120 -18.18 -3.22 1.20
N THR A 121 -18.63 -1.98 1.25
CA THR A 121 -17.85 -0.83 0.77
C THR A 121 -16.51 -0.70 1.50
N ARG A 122 -16.49 -0.89 2.82
CA ARG A 122 -15.27 -0.87 3.64
C ARG A 122 -14.32 -2.02 3.29
N PHE A 123 -14.83 -3.25 3.27
CA PHE A 123 -14.02 -4.45 3.04
C PHE A 123 -13.39 -4.43 1.65
N ILE A 124 -14.17 -4.07 0.63
CA ILE A 124 -13.71 -3.89 -0.75
C ILE A 124 -12.60 -2.83 -0.79
N SER A 125 -12.81 -1.67 -0.19
CA SER A 125 -11.84 -0.56 -0.21
C SER A 125 -10.51 -0.90 0.47
N GLU A 126 -10.57 -1.55 1.65
CA GLU A 126 -9.38 -1.97 2.40
C GLU A 126 -8.59 -3.04 1.64
N ASN A 127 -9.26 -4.07 1.13
CA ASN A 127 -8.60 -5.14 0.39
C ASN A 127 -8.02 -4.66 -0.95
N LEU A 128 -8.71 -3.73 -1.63
CA LEU A 128 -8.24 -3.18 -2.91
C LEU A 128 -6.92 -2.40 -2.76
N GLY A 129 -6.72 -1.72 -1.63
CA GLY A 129 -5.46 -1.04 -1.33
C GLY A 129 -4.26 -1.97 -1.38
N HIS A 130 -4.36 -3.15 -0.75
CA HIS A 130 -3.31 -4.17 -0.78
C HIS A 130 -3.07 -4.73 -2.19
N LYS A 131 -4.11 -4.83 -3.02
CA LYS A 131 -3.94 -5.29 -4.40
C LYS A 131 -3.22 -4.28 -5.27
N PHE A 132 -3.33 -2.98 -4.98
CA PHE A 132 -2.53 -1.98 -5.68
C PHE A 132 -1.04 -2.09 -5.34
N GLU A 133 -0.70 -2.45 -4.10
CA GLU A 133 0.68 -2.81 -3.74
C GLU A 133 1.13 -4.04 -4.53
N ASP A 134 0.34 -5.11 -4.56
CA ASP A 134 0.64 -6.34 -5.32
C ASP A 134 0.85 -6.05 -6.83
N ILE A 135 -0.01 -5.22 -7.44
CA ILE A 135 0.13 -4.82 -8.85
C ILE A 135 1.38 -3.96 -9.05
N ALA A 136 1.67 -3.01 -8.14
CA ALA A 136 2.87 -2.20 -8.23
C ALA A 136 4.15 -3.06 -8.16
N ASN A 137 4.12 -4.15 -7.39
CA ASN A 137 5.23 -5.09 -7.28
C ASN A 137 5.53 -5.88 -8.56
N LEU A 138 4.66 -5.81 -9.58
CA LEU A 138 4.97 -6.37 -10.91
C LEU A 138 6.04 -5.55 -11.65
N SER A 139 6.31 -4.32 -11.20
CA SER A 139 7.34 -3.47 -11.76
C SER A 139 8.73 -3.78 -11.21
N ASN A 140 9.73 -3.87 -12.09
CA ASN A 140 11.13 -3.98 -11.69
C ASN A 140 11.71 -2.70 -11.05
N GLN A 141 10.97 -1.58 -11.07
CA GLN A 141 11.31 -0.32 -10.42
C GLN A 141 10.78 -0.22 -8.99
N VAL A 142 10.05 -1.23 -8.51
CA VAL A 142 9.40 -1.22 -7.20
C VAL A 142 10.05 -2.26 -6.29
N TYR A 143 10.18 -1.91 -5.01
CA TYR A 143 10.56 -2.81 -3.93
C TYR A 143 9.59 -2.64 -2.77
N ILE A 144 9.02 -3.74 -2.27
CA ILE A 144 8.09 -3.72 -1.14
C ILE A 144 8.75 -4.38 0.08
N PRO A 145 9.28 -3.60 1.04
CA PRO A 145 10.08 -4.13 2.16
C PRO A 145 9.39 -5.22 2.97
N ASN A 146 8.07 -5.09 3.18
CA ASN A 146 7.30 -6.05 3.93
C ASN A 146 7.16 -7.40 3.20
N GLN A 147 7.00 -7.38 1.87
CA GLN A 147 6.88 -8.60 1.06
C GLN A 147 8.26 -9.25 0.82
N GLU A 148 9.29 -8.42 0.61
CA GLU A 148 10.63 -8.88 0.26
C GLU A 148 11.38 -9.41 1.48
N ILE A 149 11.37 -8.71 2.60
CA ILE A 149 12.20 -9.04 3.78
C ILE A 149 11.43 -9.02 5.11
N GLY A 150 10.11 -8.86 5.09
CA GLY A 150 9.27 -8.88 6.28
C GLY A 150 9.44 -7.65 7.20
N ILE A 151 10.03 -6.56 6.70
CA ILE A 151 10.23 -5.33 7.47
C ILE A 151 9.12 -4.35 7.16
N LYS A 152 8.37 -3.93 8.19
CA LYS A 152 7.36 -2.88 8.09
C LYS A 152 7.99 -1.52 8.36
N LEU A 153 8.01 -0.65 7.36
CA LEU A 153 8.47 0.73 7.47
C LEU A 153 7.28 1.65 7.73
N LYS A 154 7.37 2.49 8.74
CA LYS A 154 6.23 3.35 9.10
C LYS A 154 6.04 4.45 8.06
N GLY A 155 4.87 4.48 7.44
CA GLY A 155 4.51 5.49 6.43
C GLY A 155 5.09 5.23 5.05
N VAL A 156 5.71 4.06 4.83
CA VAL A 156 6.23 3.64 3.53
C VAL A 156 5.57 2.31 3.17
N ASP A 157 4.79 2.33 2.10
CA ASP A 157 4.13 1.14 1.56
C ASP A 157 5.02 0.47 0.50
N LEU A 158 5.72 1.28 -0.31
CA LEU A 158 6.63 0.80 -1.35
C LEU A 158 7.82 1.76 -1.58
N ILE A 159 8.88 1.27 -2.20
CA ILE A 159 10.07 2.04 -2.56
C ILE A 159 10.25 1.99 -4.07
N ILE A 160 10.41 3.16 -4.70
CA ILE A 160 10.55 3.29 -6.16
C ILE A 160 11.97 3.72 -6.50
N HIS A 161 12.55 3.10 -7.52
CA HIS A 161 13.73 3.63 -8.18
C HIS A 161 13.35 4.39 -9.45
N ASP A 162 13.61 5.69 -9.47
CA ASP A 162 13.35 6.59 -10.59
C ASP A 162 14.66 7.27 -11.00
N ARG A 163 15.22 6.87 -12.15
CA ARG A 163 16.41 7.49 -12.76
C ARG A 163 17.60 7.67 -11.81
N GLY A 164 17.90 6.65 -11.00
CA GLY A 164 19.02 6.68 -10.04
C GLY A 164 18.66 7.26 -8.68
N ILE A 165 17.38 7.58 -8.44
CA ILE A 165 16.90 8.12 -7.16
C ILE A 165 15.95 7.12 -6.51
N ILE A 166 16.21 6.79 -5.25
CA ILE A 166 15.32 6.03 -4.39
C ILE A 166 14.27 6.97 -3.80
N LYS A 167 12.99 6.66 -4.04
CA LYS A 167 11.82 7.41 -3.56
C LYS A 167 10.98 6.55 -2.62
N TYR A 168 10.91 6.95 -1.35
CA TYR A 168 10.09 6.29 -0.34
C TYR A 168 8.64 6.72 -0.49
N THR A 169 7.75 5.76 -0.74
CA THR A 169 6.40 6.04 -1.23
C THR A 169 5.33 5.55 -0.27
N GLN A 170 4.37 6.43 0.02
CA GLN A 170 3.11 6.07 0.65
C GLN A 170 2.04 5.97 -0.43
N LEU A 171 1.36 4.84 -0.53
CA LEU A 171 0.31 4.58 -1.52
C LEU A 171 -1.06 4.61 -0.83
N LYS A 172 -2.01 5.32 -1.46
CA LYS A 172 -3.42 5.33 -1.07
C LYS A 172 -4.29 4.92 -2.24
N THR A 173 -5.51 4.49 -1.96
CA THR A 173 -6.47 4.10 -3.00
C THR A 173 -6.84 5.30 -3.88
N LYS A 174 -7.12 6.48 -3.30
CA LYS A 174 -7.52 7.71 -4.01
C LYS A 174 -7.06 8.99 -3.28
N LYS A 175 -7.23 10.17 -3.89
CA LYS A 175 -6.66 11.46 -3.41
C LYS A 175 -7.20 11.96 -2.07
N ASP A 176 -8.48 11.70 -1.80
CA ASP A 176 -9.23 12.17 -0.63
C ASP A 176 -9.39 11.08 0.45
N THR A 177 -8.52 10.06 0.44
CA THR A 177 -8.55 8.96 1.42
C THR A 177 -8.16 9.42 2.84
N LEU A 178 -7.37 10.49 2.99
CA LEU A 178 -6.92 10.95 4.31
C LEU A 178 -7.96 11.82 5.01
N THR A 179 -8.15 11.57 6.31
CA THR A 179 -8.80 12.52 7.22
C THR A 179 -7.82 13.62 7.66
N GLY A 180 -8.34 14.72 8.24
CA GLY A 180 -7.53 15.89 8.63
C GLY A 180 -6.33 15.55 9.53
N SER A 181 -6.50 14.67 10.52
CA SER A 181 -5.42 14.26 11.43
C SER A 181 -4.40 13.32 10.78
N GLN A 182 -4.76 12.65 9.69
CA GLN A 182 -3.85 11.76 8.96
C GLN A 182 -2.92 12.53 8.04
N LYS A 183 -3.33 13.72 7.58
CA LYS A 183 -2.53 14.59 6.70
C LYS A 183 -1.17 14.92 7.28
N ASP A 184 -1.13 15.56 8.45
CA ASP A 184 0.13 16.01 9.06
C ASP A 184 1.02 14.82 9.40
N ARG A 185 0.41 13.72 9.86
CA ARG A 185 1.12 12.46 10.11
C ARG A 185 1.81 11.92 8.84
N SER A 186 1.12 11.87 7.71
CA SER A 186 1.70 11.42 6.43
C SER A 186 2.87 12.30 6.00
N ILE A 187 2.77 13.63 6.20
CA ILE A 187 3.86 14.55 5.91
C ILE A 187 5.06 14.30 6.83
N GLU A 188 4.82 14.13 8.15
CA GLU A 188 5.88 13.82 9.12
C GLU A 188 6.58 12.49 8.80
N GLU A 189 5.82 11.48 8.39
CA GLU A 189 6.36 10.16 8.00
C GLU A 189 7.22 10.27 6.75
N LEU A 190 6.79 10.98 5.71
CA LEU A 190 7.51 11.06 4.43
C LEU A 190 8.70 12.04 4.44
N LYS A 191 8.61 13.15 5.19
CA LYS A 191 9.67 14.19 5.17
C LYS A 191 11.01 13.74 5.76
N ILE A 192 11.09 12.56 6.38
CA ILE A 192 12.34 12.00 6.90
C ILE A 192 13.23 11.42 5.79
N HIS A 193 12.69 11.29 4.58
CA HIS A 193 13.40 10.76 3.40
C HIS A 193 13.88 11.90 2.50
N PRO A 194 15.01 11.73 1.78
CA PRO A 194 15.51 12.75 0.86
C PRO A 194 14.54 13.02 -0.30
N TYR A 195 13.88 11.96 -0.77
CA TYR A 195 12.86 11.99 -1.81
C TYR A 195 11.73 11.03 -1.45
N SER A 196 10.50 11.51 -1.63
CA SER A 196 9.31 10.74 -1.30
C SER A 196 8.18 10.99 -2.27
N ILE A 197 7.27 10.03 -2.36
CA ILE A 197 6.03 10.16 -3.13
C ILE A 197 4.86 9.90 -2.19
N PHE A 198 3.89 10.81 -2.21
CA PHE A 198 2.56 10.53 -1.71
C PHE A 198 1.66 10.23 -2.92
N ALA A 199 1.36 8.94 -3.11
CA ALA A 199 0.70 8.42 -4.29
C ALA A 199 -0.76 8.06 -4.03
N ALA A 200 -1.59 8.23 -5.06
CA ALA A 200 -2.93 7.68 -5.14
C ALA A 200 -3.00 6.72 -6.34
N ALA A 201 -3.35 5.45 -6.10
CA ALA A 201 -3.50 4.43 -7.13
C ALA A 201 -4.56 4.83 -8.17
N LEU A 202 -5.66 5.43 -7.74
CA LEU A 202 -6.72 5.92 -8.60
C LEU A 202 -6.71 7.45 -8.65
N ASP A 203 -6.76 8.01 -9.85
CA ASP A 203 -7.03 9.43 -10.04
C ASP A 203 -8.52 9.73 -9.84
N MET A 204 -8.95 9.60 -8.58
CA MET A 204 -10.32 9.79 -8.14
C MET A 204 -10.36 10.58 -6.83
N GLY A 205 -11.55 11.04 -6.46
CA GLY A 205 -11.78 11.93 -5.32
C GLY A 205 -11.84 13.41 -5.74
N SER A 206 -12.22 14.27 -4.81
CA SER A 206 -12.41 15.70 -5.10
C SER A 206 -11.08 16.45 -5.26
N SER A 207 -10.17 16.29 -4.31
CA SER A 207 -8.87 16.96 -4.28
C SER A 207 -7.92 16.23 -3.33
N TRP A 208 -6.63 16.57 -3.42
CA TRP A 208 -5.64 16.07 -2.46
C TRP A 208 -5.87 16.64 -1.07
N THR A 209 -5.95 15.78 -0.06
CA THR A 209 -5.93 16.23 1.35
C THR A 209 -4.59 16.91 1.71
N ILE A 210 -3.49 16.46 1.10
CA ILE A 210 -2.17 17.09 1.19
C ILE A 210 -2.01 18.11 0.06
N SER A 211 -1.83 19.38 0.40
CA SER A 211 -1.61 20.42 -0.62
C SER A 211 -0.16 20.43 -1.12
N ALA A 212 0.06 20.77 -2.40
CA ALA A 212 1.41 20.96 -2.93
C ALA A 212 2.22 22.00 -2.12
N LYS A 213 1.55 23.06 -1.64
CA LYS A 213 2.16 24.10 -0.78
C LYS A 213 2.70 23.52 0.53
N SER A 214 1.98 22.60 1.17
CA SER A 214 2.38 22.03 2.47
C SER A 214 3.60 21.11 2.38
N VAL A 215 3.94 20.63 1.17
CA VAL A 215 5.04 19.66 1.00
C VAL A 215 6.19 20.15 0.12
N LYS A 216 6.08 21.37 -0.41
CA LYS A 216 7.08 21.97 -1.31
C LYS A 216 8.51 21.94 -0.76
N ASN A 217 8.67 22.04 0.57
CA ASN A 217 9.98 22.11 1.22
C ASN A 217 10.52 20.74 1.66
N TYR A 218 9.80 19.64 1.38
CA TYR A 218 10.13 18.29 1.87
C TYR A 218 10.42 17.30 0.75
N ASN A 219 10.52 17.74 -0.51
CA ASN A 219 10.71 16.86 -1.67
C ASN A 219 9.70 15.69 -1.74
N ILE A 220 8.44 15.96 -1.34
CA ILE A 220 7.35 15.00 -1.46
C ILE A 220 6.58 15.31 -2.73
N GLU A 221 6.63 14.41 -3.69
CA GLU A 221 5.87 14.48 -4.94
C GLU A 221 4.45 13.93 -4.73
N LEU A 222 3.44 14.60 -5.29
CA LEU A 222 2.06 14.12 -5.27
C LEU A 222 1.73 13.51 -6.64
N MET A 223 1.37 12.23 -6.69
CA MET A 223 1.09 11.52 -7.94
C MET A 223 -0.20 10.72 -7.88
N ALA A 224 -0.99 10.72 -8.94
CA ALA A 224 -2.25 9.98 -8.99
C ALA A 224 -2.46 9.29 -10.33
N GLY A 225 -3.07 8.10 -10.28
CA GLY A 225 -3.47 7.33 -11.46
C GLY A 225 -2.34 7.26 -12.48
N LYS A 226 -2.59 7.73 -13.71
CA LYS A 226 -1.65 7.63 -14.82
C LYS A 226 -0.24 8.12 -14.49
N SER A 227 -0.09 9.22 -13.75
CA SER A 227 1.25 9.73 -13.42
C SER A 227 2.04 8.77 -12.51
N PHE A 228 1.36 8.13 -11.57
CA PHE A 228 1.98 7.17 -10.65
C PHE A 228 2.30 5.85 -11.37
N TRP A 229 1.34 5.28 -12.11
CA TRP A 229 1.55 3.98 -12.76
C TRP A 229 2.56 4.06 -13.90
N SER A 230 2.57 5.13 -14.69
CA SER A 230 3.57 5.32 -15.73
C SER A 230 4.98 5.51 -15.17
N LEU A 231 5.15 6.09 -13.97
CA LEU A 231 6.45 6.17 -13.30
C LEU A 231 7.05 4.78 -13.10
N ILE A 232 6.22 3.80 -12.75
CA ILE A 232 6.64 2.42 -12.50
C ILE A 232 6.44 1.52 -13.73
N ASN A 233 6.34 2.08 -14.93
CA ASN A 233 6.19 1.33 -16.19
C ASN A 233 4.97 0.39 -16.25
N LEU A 234 3.86 0.77 -15.61
CA LEU A 234 2.60 0.04 -15.66
C LEU A 234 1.51 0.87 -16.34
N ASP A 235 0.65 0.18 -17.10
CA ASP A 235 -0.46 0.80 -17.82
C ASP A 235 -1.64 1.04 -16.86
N TYR A 236 -1.94 2.32 -16.62
CA TYR A 236 -3.04 2.74 -15.76
C TYR A 236 -4.41 2.36 -16.32
N ASP A 237 -4.60 2.51 -17.64
CA ASP A 237 -5.88 2.31 -18.29
C ASP A 237 -6.22 0.81 -18.29
N LEU A 238 -5.22 -0.05 -18.53
CA LEU A 238 -5.34 -1.50 -18.33
C LEU A 238 -5.72 -1.83 -16.88
N MET A 239 -4.96 -1.37 -15.89
CA MET A 239 -5.23 -1.63 -14.48
C MET A 239 -6.64 -1.20 -14.08
N LEU A 240 -7.04 0.02 -14.47
CA LEU A 240 -8.34 0.58 -14.16
C LEU A 240 -9.48 -0.25 -14.78
N SER A 241 -9.33 -0.70 -16.03
CA SER A 241 -10.32 -1.54 -16.70
C SER A 241 -10.53 -2.88 -15.98
N LYS A 242 -9.45 -3.49 -15.49
CA LYS A 242 -9.47 -4.77 -14.75
C LYS A 242 -10.16 -4.61 -13.41
N VAL A 243 -9.80 -3.57 -12.66
CA VAL A 243 -10.46 -3.24 -11.38
C VAL A 243 -11.95 -2.98 -11.58
N ALA A 244 -12.32 -2.15 -12.55
CA ALA A 244 -13.72 -1.84 -12.82
C ALA A 244 -14.53 -3.09 -13.19
N LYS A 245 -13.98 -3.96 -14.03
CA LYS A 245 -14.59 -5.26 -14.36
C LYS A 245 -14.84 -6.08 -13.11
N THR A 246 -13.83 -6.26 -12.25
CA THR A 246 -13.96 -7.07 -11.04
C THR A 246 -14.94 -6.49 -10.02
N ILE A 247 -14.97 -5.16 -9.86
CA ILE A 247 -15.97 -4.50 -9.00
C ILE A 247 -17.39 -4.72 -9.53
N ASN A 248 -17.61 -4.62 -10.83
CA ASN A 248 -18.92 -4.88 -11.43
C ASN A 248 -19.35 -6.35 -11.28
N GLU A 249 -18.41 -7.30 -11.33
CA GLU A 249 -18.69 -8.70 -11.05
C GLU A 249 -19.06 -8.93 -9.58
N LEU A 250 -18.33 -8.31 -8.64
CA LEU A 250 -18.65 -8.37 -7.22
C LEU A 250 -20.03 -7.79 -6.93
N ASP A 251 -20.36 -6.63 -7.50
CA ASP A 251 -21.67 -5.99 -7.31
C ASP A 251 -22.82 -6.91 -7.73
N LYS A 252 -22.70 -7.54 -8.91
CA LYS A 252 -23.67 -8.53 -9.38
C LYS A 252 -23.81 -9.70 -8.41
N GLU A 253 -22.71 -10.27 -7.94
CA GLU A 253 -22.73 -11.43 -7.04
C GLU A 253 -23.26 -11.11 -5.63
N LEU A 254 -23.09 -9.89 -5.15
CA LEU A 254 -23.54 -9.50 -3.81
C LEU A 254 -25.05 -9.23 -3.73
N TYR A 255 -25.66 -8.80 -4.83
CA TYR A 255 -27.08 -8.45 -4.92
C TYR A 255 -27.92 -9.47 -5.73
N SER A 256 -27.32 -10.59 -6.16
CA SER A 256 -28.03 -11.77 -6.68
C SER A 256 -28.47 -12.71 -5.56
#